data_AF-A0A7K2KJ27-F1
#
_entry.id   AF-A0A7K2KJ27-F1
#
_cell.length_a   1.000
_cell.length_b   1.000
_cell.length_c   1.000
_cell.angle_alpha   90.00
_cell.angle_beta   90.00
_cell.angle_gamma   90.00
#
_symmetry.space_group_name_H-M   'P 1'
#
loop_
_entity.id
_entity.type
_entity.pdbx_description
1 polymer ?
#
loop_
_entity_poly.entity_id
_entity_poly.type
_entity_poly.pdbx_seq_one_letter_code
_entity_poly.pdbx_strand_id
1 'polypeptide(L)' 'GLGVGAALVRGIEAAAREHGLTAVDLHAQTHALGFYERLGYEAYGPEFPDADMPHRAMRRAL' A
#
# COMPACT_ATOMS: atom_id res chain seq x y z
N GLY A 1 -3.48 -5.63 -16.12
CA GLY A 1 -3.50 -6.82 -15.23
C GLY A 1 -4.94 -7.20 -14.92
N LEU A 2 -5.19 -8.46 -14.56
CA LEU A 2 -6.54 -9.04 -14.34
C LEU A 2 -7.27 -8.52 -13.06
N GLY A 3 -6.82 -7.41 -12.46
CA GLY A 3 -7.44 -6.84 -11.26
C GLY A 3 -7.14 -7.57 -9.93
N VAL A 4 -6.49 -8.74 -9.95
CA VAL A 4 -6.25 -9.57 -8.75
C VAL A 4 -5.52 -8.83 -7.64
N GLY A 5 -4.48 -8.05 -7.95
CA GLY A 5 -3.75 -7.27 -6.94
C GLY A 5 -4.63 -6.24 -6.23
N ALA A 6 -5.51 -5.56 -6.96
CA ALA A 6 -6.44 -4.60 -6.36
C ALA A 6 -7.51 -5.31 -5.50
N ALA A 7 -8.00 -6.47 -5.94
CA ALA A 7 -8.92 -7.28 -5.14
C ALA A 7 -8.26 -7.77 -3.83
N LEU A 8 -7.00 -8.20 -3.90
CA LEU A 8 -6.23 -8.62 -2.73
C LEU A 8 -6.08 -7.48 -1.71
N VAL A 9 -5.63 -6.30 -2.14
CA VAL A 9 -5.46 -5.14 -1.25
C VAL A 9 -6.79 -4.74 -0.62
N ARG A 10 -7.89 -4.71 -1.39
CA ARG A 10 -9.23 -4.41 -0.85
C ARG A 10 -9.69 -5.46 0.18
N GLY A 11 -9.35 -6.73 0.00
CA GLY A 11 -9.61 -7.78 0.98
C GLY A 11 -8.86 -7.54 2.29
N ILE A 12 -7.60 -7.13 2.22
CA ILE A 12 -6.80 -6.76 3.40
C ILE A 12 -7.42 -5.55 4.11
N GLU A 13 -7.80 -4.51 3.36
CA GLU A 13 -8.46 -3.32 3.92
C GLU A 13 -9.81 -3.64 4.59
N ALA A 14 -10.58 -4.58 4.03
CA ALA A 14 -11.83 -5.03 4.63
C ALA A 14 -11.58 -5.75 5.95
N ALA A 15 -10.66 -6.72 5.98
CA ALA A 15 -10.27 -7.42 7.20
C ALA A 15 -9.74 -6.44 8.27
N ALA A 16 -8.93 -5.46 7.87
CA ALA A 16 -8.42 -4.45 8.80
C ALA A 16 -9.56 -3.62 9.45
N ARG A 17 -10.59 -3.25 8.69
CA ARG A 17 -11.79 -2.58 9.25
C ARG A 17 -12.57 -3.47 10.21
N GLU A 18 -12.73 -4.75 9.89
CA GLU A 18 -13.38 -5.73 10.79
C GLU A 18 -12.64 -5.85 12.13
N HIS A 19 -11.32 -5.66 12.13
CA HIS A 19 -10.49 -5.62 13.33
C HIS A 19 -10.46 -4.26 14.03
N GLY A 20 -11.19 -3.25 13.56
CA GLY A 20 -11.22 -1.90 14.13
C GLY A 20 -9.94 -1.08 13.89
N LEU A 21 -9.12 -1.47 12.90
CA LEU A 21 -7.95 -0.71 12.51
C LEU A 21 -8.36 0.51 11.68
N THR A 22 -7.62 1.62 11.83
CA THR A 22 -7.95 2.91 11.23
C THR A 22 -7.05 3.29 10.05
N ALA A 23 -6.01 2.51 9.79
CA ALA A 23 -5.08 2.74 8.68
C ALA A 23 -4.36 1.44 8.28
N VAL A 24 -3.86 1.42 7.04
CA VAL A 24 -2.91 0.41 6.54
C VAL A 24 -1.64 1.13 6.12
N ASP A 25 -0.51 0.61 6.59
CA ASP A 25 0.83 1.00 6.19
C ASP A 25 1.46 -0.09 5.32
N LEU A 26 2.25 0.32 4.33
CA LEU A 26 3.02 -0.58 3.49
C LEU A 26 4.33 0.06 3.03
N HIS A 27 5.27 -0.77 2.61
CA HIS A 27 6.48 -0.35 1.92
C HIS A 27 6.37 -0.77 0.45
N ALA A 28 6.14 0.19 -0.43
CA ALA A 28 5.99 -0.07 -1.86
C ALA A 28 7.32 0.12 -2.57
N GLN A 29 7.69 -0.84 -3.43
CA GLN A 29 8.72 -0.62 -4.44
C GLN A 29 8.34 0.61 -5.28
N THR A 30 9.31 1.46 -5.62
CA THR A 30 9.02 2.75 -6.27
C THR A 30 8.32 2.63 -7.62
N HIS A 31 8.54 1.52 -8.35
CA HIS A 31 7.84 1.25 -9.60
C HIS A 31 6.34 0.93 -9.39
N ALA A 32 5.93 0.57 -8.18
CA ALA A 32 4.56 0.20 -7.82
C ALA A 32 3.77 1.35 -7.16
N LEU A 33 4.36 2.54 -6.95
CA LEU A 33 3.69 3.66 -6.28
C LEU A 33 2.37 4.02 -6.96
N GLY A 34 2.37 4.18 -8.29
CA GLY A 34 1.16 4.50 -9.04
C GLY A 34 0.04 3.46 -8.88
N PHE A 35 0.36 2.19 -8.58
CA PHE A 35 -0.65 1.19 -8.26
C PHE A 35 -1.33 1.48 -6.92
N TYR A 36 -0.56 1.77 -5.87
CA TYR A 36 -1.08 2.06 -4.54
C TYR A 36 -1.72 3.45 -4.44
N GLU A 37 -1.21 4.45 -5.17
CA GLU A 37 -1.81 5.78 -5.27
C GLU A 37 -3.23 5.71 -5.84
N ARG A 38 -3.47 4.89 -6.87
CA ARG A 38 -4.82 4.63 -7.39
C ARG A 38 -5.74 3.91 -6.40
N LEU A 39 -5.16 3.24 -5.40
CA LEU A 39 -5.88 2.64 -4.30
C LEU A 39 -6.02 3.60 -3.10
N GLY A 40 -5.61 4.86 -3.22
CA GLY A 40 -5.76 5.88 -2.17
C GLY A 40 -4.68 5.85 -1.09
N TYR A 41 -3.54 5.21 -1.35
CA TYR A 41 -2.37 5.30 -0.48
C TYR A 41 -1.55 6.55 -0.82
N GLU A 42 -0.99 7.16 0.22
CA GLU A 42 -0.13 8.33 0.11
C GLU A 42 1.29 7.97 0.57
N ALA A 43 2.29 8.29 -0.25
CA ALA A 43 3.68 8.10 0.11
C ALA A 43 4.14 9.16 1.12
N TYR A 44 4.89 8.74 2.14
CA TYR A 44 5.47 9.63 3.13
C TYR A 44 6.92 9.26 3.42
N GLY A 45 7.68 10.23 3.94
CA GLY A 45 9.10 10.06 4.20
C GLY A 45 9.96 9.89 2.94
N PRO A 46 11.28 9.72 3.12
CA PRO A 46 12.24 9.55 2.02
C PRO A 46 12.14 8.14 1.39
N GLU A 47 12.78 7.99 0.24
CA GLU A 47 13.08 6.67 -0.34
C GLU A 47 14.11 5.92 0.51
N PHE A 48 13.95 4.60 0.62
CA PHE A 48 14.89 3.73 1.32
C PHE A 48 15.08 2.40 0.58
N PRO A 49 16.26 1.76 0.73
CA PRO A 49 16.48 0.42 0.18
C PRO A 49 15.77 -0.64 1.03
N ASP A 50 15.09 -1.56 0.37
CA ASP A 50 14.58 -2.81 0.95
C ASP A 50 14.70 -3.92 -0.10
N ALA A 51 15.23 -5.07 0.28
CA ALA A 51 15.56 -6.18 -0.62
C ALA A 51 16.29 -5.73 -1.93
N ASP A 52 17.32 -4.88 -1.79
CA ASP A 52 18.11 -4.32 -2.90
C ASP A 52 17.32 -3.50 -3.93
N MET A 53 16.10 -3.07 -3.59
CA MET A 53 15.24 -2.26 -4.44
C MET A 53 14.81 -0.97 -3.73
N PRO A 54 14.62 0.14 -4.47
CA PRO A 54 14.13 1.39 -3.90
C PRO A 54 12.66 1.27 -3.50
N HIS A 55 12.34 1.71 -2.28
CA HIS A 55 11.00 1.68 -1.71
C HIS A 55 10.59 3.04 -1.11
N ARG A 56 9.28 3.26 -1.01
CA ARG A 56 8.67 4.34 -0.20
C ARG A 56 7.68 3.75 0.79
N ALA A 57 7.63 4.32 1.98
CA ALA A 57 6.54 4.06 2.91
C ALA A 57 5.26 4.73 2.40
N MET A 58 4.14 4.04 2.48
CA MET A 58 2.84 4.57 2.10
C MET A 58 1.78 4.21 3.13
N ARG A 59 0.83 5.12 3.34
CA ARG A 59 -0.29 4.95 4.27
C ARG A 59 -1.61 5.24 3.60
N ARG A 60 -2.65 4.51 3.98
CA ARG A 60 -4.05 4.83 3.68
C ARG A 60 -4.87 4.77 4.96
N ALA A 61 -5.67 5.81 5.23
CA ALA A 61 -6.69 5.75 6.26
C ALA A 61 -7.86 4.86 5.81
N LEU A 62 -8.41 4.05 6.72
CA LEU A 62 -9.48 3.09 6.46
C LEU A 62 -10.87 3.63 6.79
#